data_AF-A0A8T5NE40-F1
#
_entry.id   AF-A0A8T5NE40-F1
#
_cell.length_a   1.000
_cell.length_b   1.000
_cell.length_c   1.000
_cell.angle_alpha   90.00
_cell.angle_beta   90.00
_cell.angle_gamma   90.00
#
_symmetry.space_group_name_H-M   'P 1'
#
loop_
_entity.id
_entity.type
_entity.pdbx_description
1 polymer ?
#
loop_
_entity_poly.entity_id
_entity_poly.type
_entity_poly.pdbx_seq_one_letter_code
_entity_poly.pdbx_strand_id
1 'polypeptide(L)'
;MKDKVAIEEKSKKLAEMTARFCDEKLDDDYKQLCQKLIIKMKRKRNVPFLSGKLEIWAAAIIYALGRLNFLFDKSFEPYVSGDDICDYFGTSRSTTSQKARLILDTFKMTYYDDEFSTTRMRERNPFSKFAMMSGFIVPIDAFMDEDDEQIEEGRKKR
;
A
#
# COMPACT_ATOMS: atom_id res chain seq x y z
N MET A 1 -23.15 -10.01 -16.24
CA MET A 1 -22.09 -10.65 -17.05
C MET A 1 -21.12 -9.64 -17.64
N LYS A 2 -21.60 -8.54 -18.27
CA LYS A 2 -20.77 -7.46 -18.82
C LYS A 2 -19.83 -6.80 -17.79
N ASP A 3 -20.31 -6.57 -16.57
CA ASP A 3 -19.48 -5.91 -15.54
C ASP A 3 -18.27 -6.74 -15.11
N LYS A 4 -18.39 -8.08 -15.05
CA LYS A 4 -17.26 -8.95 -14.66
C LYS A 4 -16.12 -8.88 -15.68
N VAL A 5 -16.45 -8.87 -16.97
CA VAL A 5 -15.45 -8.75 -18.06
C VAL A 5 -14.79 -7.38 -17.99
N ALA A 6 -15.58 -6.30 -17.86
CA ALA A 6 -15.04 -4.95 -17.75
C ALA A 6 -14.16 -4.75 -16.51
N ILE A 7 -14.53 -5.36 -15.37
CA ILE A 7 -13.72 -5.37 -14.15
C ILE A 7 -12.37 -6.05 -14.43
N GLU A 8 -12.37 -7.21 -15.08
CA GLU A 8 -11.14 -7.94 -15.40
C GLU A 8 -10.21 -7.13 -16.30
N GLU A 9 -10.73 -6.64 -17.43
CA GLU A 9 -9.96 -5.87 -18.41
C GLU A 9 -9.36 -4.60 -17.79
N LYS A 10 -10.16 -3.84 -17.03
CA LYS A 10 -9.67 -2.63 -16.35
C LYS A 10 -8.65 -2.96 -15.27
N SER A 11 -8.84 -4.04 -14.52
CA SER A 11 -7.88 -4.47 -13.49
C SER A 11 -6.53 -4.88 -14.11
N LYS A 12 -6.54 -5.58 -15.24
CA LYS A 12 -5.33 -5.96 -15.98
C LYS A 12 -4.59 -4.73 -16.50
N LYS A 13 -5.32 -3.80 -17.14
CA LYS A 13 -4.73 -2.54 -17.62
C LYS A 13 -4.11 -1.72 -16.49
N LEU A 14 -4.79 -1.63 -15.33
CA LEU A 14 -4.22 -0.96 -14.16
C LEU A 14 -2.93 -1.63 -13.70
N ALA A 15 -2.92 -2.96 -13.60
CA ALA A 15 -1.74 -3.70 -13.18
C ALA A 15 -0.57 -3.47 -14.15
N GLU A 16 -0.81 -3.46 -15.46
CA GLU A 16 0.20 -3.17 -16.49
C GLU A 16 0.73 -1.73 -16.41
N MET A 17 -0.14 -0.76 -16.12
CA MET A 17 0.24 0.65 -15.97
C MET A 17 1.09 0.87 -14.72
N THR A 18 0.68 0.32 -13.58
CA THR A 18 1.43 0.45 -12.33
C THR A 18 2.73 -0.35 -12.37
N ALA A 19 2.74 -1.53 -12.99
CA ALA A 19 3.93 -2.35 -13.16
C ALA A 19 5.01 -1.61 -13.96
N ARG A 20 4.65 -1.00 -15.10
CA ARG A 20 5.60 -0.22 -15.90
C ARG A 20 6.23 0.92 -15.11
N PHE A 21 5.43 1.66 -14.35
CA PHE A 21 5.98 2.71 -13.49
C PHE A 21 6.94 2.16 -12.45
N CYS A 22 6.59 1.04 -11.80
CA CYS A 22 7.45 0.44 -10.79
C CYS A 22 8.76 -0.06 -11.41
N ASP A 23 8.71 -0.70 -12.57
CA ASP A 23 9.87 -1.18 -13.30
C ASP A 23 10.80 -0.03 -13.74
N GLU A 24 10.25 1.15 -14.06
CA GLU A 24 11.03 2.31 -14.51
C GLU A 24 11.54 3.23 -13.39
N LYS A 25 10.79 3.34 -12.28
CA LYS A 25 11.00 4.39 -11.26
C LYS A 25 11.11 3.89 -9.82
N LEU A 26 10.70 2.65 -9.55
CA LEU A 26 10.67 2.08 -8.19
C LEU A 26 11.35 0.71 -8.18
N ASP A 27 10.72 -0.27 -7.56
CA ASP A 27 11.21 -1.63 -7.37
C ASP A 27 10.07 -2.66 -7.42
N ASP A 28 10.43 -3.94 -7.27
CA ASP A 28 9.50 -5.05 -7.30
C ASP A 28 8.56 -5.08 -6.08
N ASP A 29 8.98 -4.52 -4.94
CA ASP A 29 8.17 -4.41 -3.73
C ASP A 29 6.92 -3.56 -4.01
N TYR A 30 7.11 -2.37 -4.58
CA TYR A 30 5.99 -1.51 -5.00
C TYR A 30 5.12 -2.16 -6.08
N LYS A 31 5.71 -2.90 -7.02
CA LYS A 31 4.98 -3.62 -8.07
C LYS A 31 4.02 -4.66 -7.48
N GLN A 32 4.51 -5.47 -6.55
CA GLN A 32 3.70 -6.48 -5.85
C GLN A 32 2.58 -5.81 -5.02
N LEU A 33 2.90 -4.73 -4.30
CA LEU A 33 1.92 -3.97 -3.52
C LEU A 33 0.81 -3.37 -4.41
N CYS A 34 1.17 -2.81 -5.57
CA CYS A 34 0.20 -2.30 -6.54
C CYS A 34 -0.76 -3.41 -7.00
N GLN A 35 -0.22 -4.56 -7.40
CA GLN A 35 -1.02 -5.71 -7.84
C GLN A 35 -1.98 -6.19 -6.75
N LYS A 36 -1.48 -6.32 -5.51
CA LYS A 36 -2.27 -6.70 -4.33
C LYS A 36 -3.42 -5.73 -4.08
N LEU A 37 -3.15 -4.43 -4.14
CA LEU A 37 -4.17 -3.39 -3.94
C LEU A 37 -5.23 -3.41 -5.03
N ILE A 38 -4.84 -3.58 -6.30
CA ILE A 38 -5.78 -3.71 -7.43
C ILE A 38 -6.71 -4.91 -7.23
N ILE A 39 -6.17 -6.07 -6.82
CA ILE A 39 -6.98 -7.26 -6.50
C ILE A 39 -7.96 -6.96 -5.37
N LYS A 40 -7.54 -6.23 -4.33
CA LYS A 40 -8.41 -5.85 -3.21
C LYS A 40 -9.52 -4.88 -3.65
N MET A 41 -9.21 -3.91 -4.51
CA MET A 41 -10.18 -3.00 -5.13
C MET A 41 -11.20 -3.71 -6.02
N LYS A 42 -10.74 -4.70 -6.80
CA LYS A 42 -11.57 -5.54 -7.68
C LYS A 42 -12.66 -6.31 -6.92
N ARG A 43 -12.43 -6.63 -5.65
CA ARG A 43 -13.36 -7.41 -4.80
C ARG A 43 -14.43 -6.56 -4.10
N LYS A 44 -14.38 -5.23 -4.20
CA LYS A 44 -15.40 -4.37 -3.57
C LYS A 44 -16.73 -4.52 -4.31
N ARG A 45 -17.85 -4.50 -3.56
CA ARG A 45 -19.22 -4.53 -4.12
C ARG A 45 -19.40 -3.48 -5.23
N ASN A 46 -18.92 -2.26 -4.97
CA ASN A 46 -18.82 -1.20 -5.95
C ASN A 46 -17.34 -1.04 -6.32
N VAL A 47 -16.92 -1.61 -7.45
CA VAL A 47 -15.53 -1.57 -7.89
C VAL A 47 -15.16 -0.15 -8.30
N PRO A 48 -14.22 0.50 -7.59
CA PRO A 48 -14.03 1.94 -7.70
C PRO A 48 -13.47 2.36 -9.07
N PHE A 49 -12.57 1.56 -9.67
CA PHE A 49 -11.97 1.86 -10.97
C PHE A 49 -12.86 1.61 -12.18
N LEU A 50 -14.12 1.20 -11.99
CA LEU A 50 -15.08 1.16 -13.08
C LEU A 50 -15.46 2.55 -13.58
N SER A 51 -15.33 3.58 -12.74
CA SER A 51 -15.60 4.98 -13.11
C SER A 51 -14.33 5.83 -13.10
N GLY A 52 -14.28 6.84 -13.97
CA GLY A 52 -13.12 7.72 -14.16
C GLY A 52 -12.02 7.12 -15.05
N LYS A 53 -11.00 7.95 -15.31
CA LYS A 53 -9.83 7.59 -16.14
C LYS A 53 -8.91 6.61 -15.41
N LEU A 54 -8.35 5.63 -16.11
CA LEU A 54 -7.48 4.62 -15.51
C LEU A 54 -6.13 5.20 -15.08
N GLU A 55 -5.64 6.22 -15.80
CA GLU A 55 -4.44 6.98 -15.49
C GLU A 55 -4.50 7.60 -14.09
N ILE A 56 -5.66 8.18 -13.73
CA ILE A 56 -5.91 8.73 -12.40
C ILE A 56 -5.88 7.62 -11.34
N TRP A 57 -6.45 6.46 -11.65
CA TRP A 57 -6.45 5.34 -10.70
C TRP A 57 -5.06 4.73 -10.52
N ALA A 58 -4.29 4.57 -11.60
CA ALA A 58 -2.91 4.08 -11.54
C ALA A 58 -2.02 5.03 -10.73
N ALA A 59 -2.06 6.33 -11.04
CA ALA A 59 -1.35 7.35 -10.27
C ALA A 59 -1.77 7.34 -8.79
N ALA A 60 -3.08 7.23 -8.51
CA ALA A 60 -3.59 7.22 -7.15
C ALA A 60 -3.16 5.98 -6.34
N ILE A 61 -3.06 4.81 -6.97
CA ILE A 61 -2.58 3.57 -6.33
C ILE A 61 -1.13 3.76 -5.88
N ILE A 62 -0.26 4.20 -6.78
CA ILE A 62 1.16 4.43 -6.46
C ILE A 62 1.30 5.54 -5.44
N TYR A 63 0.54 6.63 -5.57
CA TYR A 63 0.58 7.74 -4.61
C TYR A 63 0.09 7.31 -3.21
N ALA A 64 -0.93 6.46 -3.12
CA ALA A 64 -1.41 5.93 -1.85
C ALA A 64 -0.34 5.07 -1.18
N LEU A 65 0.22 4.10 -1.90
CA LEU A 65 1.30 3.24 -1.41
C LEU A 65 2.57 4.03 -1.09
N GLY A 66 2.87 5.06 -1.89
CA GLY A 66 4.00 5.95 -1.68
C GLY A 66 3.87 6.74 -0.38
N ARG A 67 2.66 7.25 -0.07
CA ARG A 67 2.39 7.88 1.24
C ARG A 67 2.64 6.93 2.40
N LEU A 68 2.11 5.70 2.33
CA LEU A 68 2.24 4.72 3.41
C LEU A 68 3.70 4.34 3.69
N ASN A 69 4.53 4.38 2.65
CA ASN A 69 5.90 3.88 2.65
C ASN A 69 6.97 4.97 2.53
N PHE A 70 6.64 6.22 2.86
CA PHE A 70 7.58 7.35 2.89
C PHE A 70 8.32 7.61 1.55
N LEU A 71 7.70 7.26 0.42
CA LEU A 71 8.29 7.40 -0.92
C LEU A 71 8.67 8.84 -1.28
N PHE A 72 7.99 9.80 -0.65
CA PHE A 72 8.14 11.23 -0.90
C PHE A 72 9.19 11.89 -0.01
N ASP A 73 9.85 11.11 0.85
CA ASP A 73 10.93 11.58 1.71
C ASP A 73 12.28 11.23 1.08
N LYS A 74 13.10 12.26 0.81
CA LYS A 74 14.41 12.11 0.16
C LYS A 74 15.42 11.29 0.97
N SER A 75 15.14 11.02 2.25
CA SER A 75 15.96 10.14 3.09
C SER A 75 15.66 8.65 2.88
N PHE A 76 14.69 8.31 2.02
CA PHE A 76 14.30 6.95 1.70
C PHE A 76 14.59 6.61 0.25
N GLU A 77 15.15 5.42 0.02
CA GLU A 77 15.20 4.79 -1.31
C GLU A 77 14.21 3.62 -1.39
N PRO A 78 13.51 3.45 -2.54
CA PRO A 78 13.49 4.39 -3.67
C PRO A 78 12.84 5.74 -3.30
N TYR A 79 13.27 6.83 -3.92
CA TYR A 79 12.63 8.17 -3.82
C TYR A 79 11.98 8.57 -5.14
N VAL A 80 10.71 8.96 -5.08
CA VAL A 80 9.97 9.52 -6.22
C VAL A 80 8.99 10.56 -5.67
N SER A 81 8.93 11.76 -6.24
CA SER A 81 7.99 12.77 -5.74
C SER A 81 6.56 12.51 -6.20
N GLY A 82 5.60 13.13 -5.50
CA GLY A 82 4.20 13.13 -5.94
C GLY A 82 4.00 13.78 -7.32
N ASP A 83 4.85 14.72 -7.71
CA ASP A 83 4.82 15.33 -9.06
C ASP A 83 5.31 14.36 -10.12
N ASP A 84 6.41 13.64 -9.87
CA ASP A 84 6.93 12.65 -10.81
C ASP A 84 5.89 11.57 -11.17
N ILE A 85 5.12 11.12 -10.17
CA ILE A 85 3.97 10.22 -10.39
C ILE A 85 2.91 10.91 -11.27
N CYS A 86 2.55 12.14 -10.94
CA CYS A 86 1.50 12.86 -11.66
C CYS A 86 1.87 13.10 -13.12
N ASP A 87 3.10 13.52 -13.37
CA ASP A 87 3.66 13.81 -14.68
C ASP A 87 3.73 12.54 -15.54
N TYR A 88 4.21 11.43 -14.97
CA TYR A 88 4.27 10.15 -15.67
C TYR A 88 2.90 9.69 -16.20
N PHE A 89 1.85 9.85 -15.39
CA PHE A 89 0.49 9.45 -15.79
C PHE A 89 -0.30 10.56 -16.48
N GLY A 90 0.26 11.77 -16.63
CA GLY A 90 -0.45 12.92 -17.20
C GLY A 90 -1.68 13.34 -16.38
N THR A 91 -1.55 13.35 -15.05
CA THR A 91 -2.64 13.63 -14.10
C THR A 91 -2.36 14.87 -13.25
N SER A 92 -3.40 15.46 -12.66
CA SER A 92 -3.21 16.58 -11.74
C SER A 92 -2.96 16.09 -10.31
N ARG A 93 -2.05 16.76 -9.60
CA ARG A 93 -1.75 16.49 -8.18
C ARG A 93 -2.99 16.52 -7.30
N SER A 94 -3.89 17.49 -7.51
CA SER A 94 -5.12 17.61 -6.71
C SER A 94 -6.03 16.40 -6.92
N THR A 95 -6.26 15.97 -8.17
CA THR A 95 -7.12 14.82 -8.45
C THR A 95 -6.48 13.53 -7.94
N THR A 96 -5.18 13.33 -8.20
CA THR A 96 -4.46 12.12 -7.80
C THR A 96 -4.39 11.96 -6.28
N SER A 97 -4.04 13.03 -5.54
CA SER A 97 -3.95 12.98 -4.07
C SER A 97 -5.30 12.74 -3.39
N GLN A 98 -6.39 13.36 -3.88
CA GLN A 98 -7.76 13.12 -3.40
C GLN A 98 -8.19 11.68 -3.66
N LYS A 99 -7.94 11.15 -4.85
CA LYS A 99 -8.26 9.78 -5.21
C LYS A 99 -7.45 8.76 -4.40
N ALA A 100 -6.18 9.05 -4.16
CA ALA A 100 -5.32 8.25 -3.30
C ALA A 100 -5.81 8.27 -1.84
N ARG A 101 -6.32 9.42 -1.35
CA ARG A 101 -6.93 9.49 -0.02
C ARG A 101 -8.18 8.61 0.07
N LEU A 102 -9.03 8.63 -0.96
CA LEU A 102 -10.19 7.75 -1.04
C LEU A 102 -9.78 6.26 -0.94
N ILE A 103 -8.68 5.86 -1.58
CA ILE A 103 -8.15 4.49 -1.45
C ILE A 103 -7.80 4.19 0.01
N LEU A 104 -6.98 5.05 0.64
CA LEU A 104 -6.54 4.86 2.02
C LEU A 104 -7.74 4.76 2.98
N ASP A 105 -8.71 5.67 2.87
CA ASP A 105 -9.92 5.69 3.70
C ASP A 105 -10.79 4.44 3.47
N THR A 106 -10.92 4.00 2.21
CA THR A 106 -11.73 2.83 1.82
C THR A 106 -11.21 1.52 2.41
N PHE A 107 -9.90 1.41 2.57
CA PHE A 107 -9.22 0.22 3.10
C PHE A 107 -8.68 0.40 4.51
N LYS A 108 -8.88 1.57 5.12
CA LYS A 108 -8.38 1.94 6.46
C LYS A 108 -6.87 1.76 6.59
N MET A 109 -6.14 2.07 5.53
CA MET A 109 -4.69 1.95 5.48
C MET A 109 -4.04 3.16 6.17
N THR A 110 -2.98 2.89 6.94
CA THR A 110 -2.18 3.90 7.62
C THR A 110 -0.70 3.50 7.61
N TYR A 111 0.20 4.36 8.08
CA TYR A 111 1.64 4.04 8.16
C TYR A 111 1.87 2.71 8.88
N TYR A 112 2.86 1.95 8.41
CA TYR A 112 3.19 0.61 8.90
C TYR A 112 2.02 -0.40 8.80
N ASP A 113 1.17 -0.24 7.77
CA ASP A 113 0.12 -1.21 7.45
C ASP A 113 0.71 -2.62 7.26
N ASP A 114 0.17 -3.61 7.95
CA ASP A 114 0.68 -4.99 7.92
C ASP A 114 0.68 -5.59 6.51
N GLU A 115 -0.27 -5.15 5.66
CA GLU A 115 -0.53 -5.74 4.35
C GLU A 115 0.15 -4.94 3.22
N PHE A 116 0.27 -3.62 3.38
CA PHE A 116 0.72 -2.69 2.34
C PHE A 116 2.00 -1.91 2.67
N SER A 117 2.75 -2.37 3.68
CA SER A 117 4.12 -1.92 3.90
C SER A 117 5.12 -2.67 3.01
N THR A 118 6.08 -1.94 2.45
CA THR A 118 7.28 -2.50 1.83
C THR A 118 8.06 -3.33 2.85
N THR A 119 8.91 -4.22 2.35
CA THR A 119 9.81 -5.06 3.15
C THR A 119 10.67 -4.20 4.08
N ARG A 120 11.28 -3.12 3.56
CA ARG A 120 12.04 -2.16 4.38
C ARG A 120 11.19 -1.55 5.51
N MET A 121 9.95 -1.16 5.22
CA MET A 121 9.05 -0.55 6.22
C MET A 121 8.61 -1.54 7.29
N ARG A 122 8.43 -2.81 6.92
CA ARG A 122 8.15 -3.89 7.89
C ARG A 122 9.35 -4.15 8.81
N GLU A 123 10.56 -4.24 8.25
CA GLU A 123 11.79 -4.47 9.00
C GLU A 123 12.13 -3.32 9.95
N ARG A 124 11.84 -2.08 9.55
CA ARG A 124 12.12 -0.87 10.35
C ARG A 124 10.91 -0.39 11.13
N ASN A 125 9.87 -1.22 11.30
CA ASN A 125 8.68 -0.83 12.01
C ASN A 125 9.02 -0.53 13.49
N PRO A 126 8.92 0.73 13.97
CA PRO A 126 9.26 1.08 15.34
C PRO A 126 8.30 0.42 16.34
N PHE A 127 7.10 0.04 15.91
CA PHE A 127 6.11 -0.65 16.73
C PHE A 127 6.37 -2.16 16.83
N SER A 128 7.29 -2.73 16.04
CA SER A 128 7.62 -4.17 16.10
C SER A 128 8.15 -4.61 17.47
N LYS A 129 8.69 -3.66 18.25
CA LYS A 129 9.20 -3.85 19.61
C LYS A 129 8.17 -3.58 20.70
N PHE A 130 6.92 -3.27 20.35
CA PHE A 130 5.87 -2.94 21.30
C PHE A 130 4.67 -3.89 21.14
N ALA A 131 4.06 -4.25 22.26
CA ALA A 131 2.84 -5.03 22.30
C ALA A 131 1.71 -4.23 22.97
N MET A 132 0.47 -4.49 22.53
CA MET A 132 -0.73 -4.03 23.25
C MET A 132 -1.08 -5.07 24.31
N MET A 133 -0.84 -4.75 25.59
CA MET A 133 -1.17 -5.61 26.72
C MET A 133 -2.12 -4.86 27.65
N SER A 134 -3.31 -5.42 27.89
CA SER A 134 -4.33 -4.83 28.76
C SER A 134 -4.69 -3.37 28.43
N GLY A 135 -4.65 -2.98 27.15
CA GLY A 135 -4.93 -1.61 26.70
C GLY A 135 -3.76 -0.63 26.80
N PHE A 136 -2.59 -1.09 27.23
CA PHE A 136 -1.36 -0.30 27.28
C PHE A 136 -0.40 -0.74 26.16
N ILE A 137 0.29 0.24 25.57
CA ILE A 137 1.42 -0.03 24.67
C ILE A 137 2.65 -0.22 25.55
N VAL A 138 3.22 -1.41 25.50
CA VAL A 138 4.34 -1.79 26.36
C VAL A 138 5.51 -2.33 25.52
N PRO A 139 6.78 -2.02 25.86
CA PRO A 139 7.93 -2.63 25.21
C PRO A 139 7.92 -4.15 25.39
N ILE A 140 8.22 -4.92 24.35
CA ILE A 140 8.23 -6.39 24.40
C ILE A 140 9.36 -6.90 25.31
N ASP A 141 10.52 -6.23 25.27
CA ASP A 141 11.68 -6.55 26.11
C ASP A 141 11.42 -6.35 27.61
N ALA A 142 10.40 -5.57 27.99
CA ALA A 142 9.99 -5.43 29.39
C ALA A 142 9.31 -6.68 29.97
N PHE A 143 8.97 -7.67 29.14
CA PHE A 143 8.33 -8.94 29.54
C PHE A 143 9.01 -10.17 28.97
N MET A 144 10.10 -10.00 28.22
CA MET A 144 10.95 -11.10 27.78
C MET A 144 12.06 -11.29 28.81
N ASP A 145 11.77 -12.03 29.87
CA ASP A 145 12.84 -12.71 30.62
C ASP A 145 13.44 -13.80 29.70
N GLU A 146 14.72 -14.15 29.89
CA GLU A 146 15.54 -14.95 28.96
C GLU A 146 15.00 -16.36 28.59
N ASP A 147 13.88 -16.80 29.18
CA ASP A 147 13.41 -18.19 29.15
C ASP A 147 12.03 -18.43 28.48
N ASP A 148 11.44 -17.48 27.73
CA ASP A 148 10.10 -17.67 27.14
C ASP A 148 10.09 -17.94 25.62
N GLU A 149 10.34 -19.20 25.25
CA GLU A 149 10.21 -19.78 23.89
C GLU A 149 8.76 -19.82 23.33
N GLN A 150 7.74 -19.26 24.01
CA GLN A 150 6.32 -19.52 23.67
C GLN A 150 5.60 -18.44 22.84
N ILE A 151 6.24 -17.36 22.42
CA ILE A 151 5.53 -16.28 21.70
C ILE A 151 5.28 -16.59 20.20
N GLU A 152 5.87 -17.63 19.62
CA GLU A 152 5.71 -17.94 18.19
C GLU A 152 4.30 -18.40 17.76
N GLU A 153 3.47 -18.96 18.67
CA GLU A 153 2.16 -19.50 18.28
C GLU A 153 1.06 -18.44 18.07
N GLY A 154 1.23 -17.22 18.58
CA GLY A 154 0.27 -16.13 18.40
C GLY A 154 0.28 -15.49 17.01
N ARG A 155 1.36 -15.66 16.24
CA ARG A 155 1.55 -15.00 14.92
C ARG A 155 0.97 -15.78 13.73
N LYS A 156 0.58 -17.04 13.90
CA LYS A 156 -0.01 -17.86 12.82
C LYS A 156 -1.54 -17.82 12.74
N LYS A 157 -2.22 -17.07 13.61
CA LYS A 157 -3.69 -16.92 13.58
C LYS A 157 -4.12 -15.46 13.46
N ARG A 158 -3.81 -14.82 12.33
CA ARG A 158 -4.58 -13.68 11.81
C ARG A 158 -4.63 -13.72 10.29
#